data_AF-A0ABD5XZ14-F1
#
_entry.id   AF-A0ABD5XZ14-F1
#
_cell.length_a   1.000
_cell.length_b   1.000
_cell.length_c   1.000
_cell.angle_alpha   90.00
_cell.angle_beta   90.00
_cell.angle_gamma   90.00
#
_symmetry.space_group_name_H-M   'P 1'
#
loop_
_entity.id
_entity.type
_entity.pdbx_description
1 polymer ?
#
loop_
_entity_poly.entity_id
_entity_poly.type
_entity_poly.pdbx_seq_one_letter_code
_entity_poly.pdbx_strand_id
1 'polypeptide(L)'
;MITATLSERKVLTATIAFCDRYNIDYRDKGDARMKIRFGELDPDADPSPAFLAKRAFGLWTDAKQDAERFRSAVVKWSRPDGERCRVDAWRLLA
;
A
#
# COMPACT_ATOMS: atom_id res chain seq x y z
N MET A 1 18.13 -27.01 2.30
CA MET A 1 18.00 -26.35 3.62
C MET A 1 17.90 -24.85 3.34
N ILE A 2 16.70 -24.26 3.34
CA ILE A 2 16.50 -22.86 2.92
C ILE A 2 16.50 -21.99 4.18
N THR A 3 17.64 -21.39 4.50
CA THR A 3 17.75 -20.33 5.51
C THR A 3 17.18 -19.04 4.94
N ALA A 4 15.86 -18.90 4.94
CA ALA A 4 15.24 -17.57 4.92
C ALA A 4 15.63 -16.90 6.25
N THR A 5 16.43 -15.85 6.18
CA THR A 5 16.93 -15.17 7.37
C THR A 5 15.74 -14.64 8.18
N LEU A 6 15.82 -14.70 9.50
CA LEU A 6 14.72 -14.28 10.40
C LEU A 6 14.27 -12.83 10.13
N SER A 7 15.18 -12.00 9.59
CA SER A 7 14.93 -10.64 9.10
C SER A 7 13.94 -10.60 7.92
N GLU A 8 14.19 -11.38 6.87
CA GLU A 8 13.34 -11.43 5.66
C GLU A 8 11.92 -11.91 6.00
N ARG A 9 11.79 -12.85 6.94
CA ARG A 9 10.49 -13.33 7.40
C ARG A 9 9.68 -12.26 8.13
N LYS A 10 10.31 -11.45 8.99
CA LYS A 10 9.64 -10.36 9.69
C LYS A 10 9.13 -9.29 8.73
N VAL A 11 9.92 -8.94 7.72
CA VAL A 11 9.56 -7.93 6.73
C VAL A 11 8.37 -8.39 5.90
N LEU A 12 8.38 -9.65 5.44
CA LEU A 12 7.25 -10.23 4.71
C LEU A 12 5.96 -10.22 5.55
N THR A 13 6.05 -10.56 6.83
CA THR A 13 4.88 -10.51 7.75
C THR A 13 4.38 -9.09 7.95
N ALA A 14 5.26 -8.10 8.10
CA ALA A 14 4.88 -6.70 8.24
C ALA A 14 4.20 -6.15 6.98
N THR A 15 4.71 -6.51 5.81
CA THR A 15 4.09 -6.13 4.52
C THR A 15 2.74 -6.80 4.33
N ILE A 16 2.59 -8.09 4.68
CA ILE A 16 1.29 -8.76 4.60
C ILE A 16 0.31 -8.14 5.59
N ALA A 17 0.70 -7.92 6.84
CA ALA A 17 -0.15 -7.28 7.85
C ALA A 17 -0.54 -5.85 7.45
N PHE A 18 0.33 -5.13 6.75
CA PHE A 18 0.03 -3.82 6.18
C PHE A 18 -0.94 -3.94 5.01
N CYS A 19 -0.71 -4.86 4.08
CA CYS A 19 -1.63 -5.13 2.97
C CYS A 19 -3.01 -5.55 3.48
N ASP A 20 -3.08 -6.34 4.54
CA ASP A 20 -4.32 -6.77 5.18
C ASP A 20 -5.02 -5.59 5.87
N ARG A 21 -4.28 -4.83 6.71
CA ARG A 21 -4.79 -3.63 7.40
C ARG A 21 -5.34 -2.59 6.44
N TYR A 22 -4.70 -2.42 5.29
CA TYR A 22 -5.02 -1.41 4.30
C TYR A 22 -5.61 -2.01 3.02
N ASN A 23 -6.24 -3.19 3.08
CA ASN A 23 -6.95 -3.86 1.97
C ASN A 23 -6.24 -3.76 0.60
N ILE A 24 -4.91 -3.86 0.59
CA ILE A 24 -4.09 -3.74 -0.62
C ILE A 24 -4.22 -5.03 -1.42
N ASP A 25 -4.99 -4.95 -2.48
CA ASP A 25 -5.14 -6.04 -3.44
C ASP A 25 -4.03 -5.98 -4.49
N TYR A 26 -2.90 -6.60 -4.17
CA TYR A 26 -1.76 -6.77 -5.08
C TYR A 26 -1.88 -8.02 -5.98
N ARG A 27 -2.93 -8.84 -5.78
CA ARG A 27 -3.13 -10.12 -6.47
C ARG A 27 -3.98 -9.98 -7.74
N ASP A 28 -4.60 -8.83 -7.96
CA ASP A 28 -5.31 -8.50 -9.18
C ASP A 28 -4.31 -8.43 -10.36
N LYS A 29 -4.10 -9.57 -11.02
CA LYS A 29 -3.32 -9.71 -12.26
C LYS A 29 -4.16 -9.39 -13.51
N GLY A 30 -5.46 -9.18 -13.35
CA GLY A 30 -6.41 -8.97 -14.44
C GLY A 30 -6.51 -7.52 -14.89
N ASP A 31 -6.18 -6.57 -14.02
CA ASP A 31 -6.14 -5.15 -14.33
C ASP A 31 -4.69 -4.71 -14.63
N ALA A 32 -4.50 -3.90 -15.68
CA ALA A 32 -3.18 -3.47 -16.16
C ALA A 32 -2.39 -2.63 -15.13
N ARG A 33 -3.02 -2.23 -14.01
CA ARG A 33 -2.41 -1.44 -12.94
C ARG A 33 -2.78 -2.00 -11.57
N MET A 34 -1.78 -2.13 -10.71
CA MET A 34 -1.94 -2.50 -9.30
C MET A 34 -2.88 -1.50 -8.59
N LYS A 35 -3.79 -1.99 -7.75
CA LYS A 35 -4.73 -1.16 -6.99
C LYS A 35 -4.42 -1.24 -5.50
N ILE A 36 -4.17 -0.09 -4.89
CA ILE A 36 -3.99 0.05 -3.45
C ILE A 36 -5.28 0.64 -2.89
N ARG A 37 -5.92 -0.02 -1.92
CA ARG A 37 -7.22 0.43 -1.38
C ARG A 37 -7.12 0.73 0.11
N PHE A 38 -6.81 1.97 0.50
CA PHE A 38 -6.66 2.34 1.91
C PHE A 38 -7.94 2.23 2.77
N GLY A 39 -9.09 1.86 2.18
CA GLY A 39 -10.34 1.73 2.91
C GLY A 39 -10.99 3.08 3.15
N GLU A 40 -11.76 3.17 4.25
CA GLU A 40 -12.28 4.43 4.76
C GLU A 40 -11.19 5.10 5.60
N LEU A 41 -10.80 6.33 5.24
CA LEU A 41 -9.86 7.09 6.05
C LEU A 41 -10.62 7.76 7.19
N ASP A 42 -10.21 7.48 8.41
CA ASP A 42 -10.67 8.20 9.59
C ASP A 42 -9.94 9.56 9.68
N PRO A 43 -10.63 10.71 9.56
CA PRO A 43 -9.98 12.02 9.61
C PRO A 43 -9.37 12.36 10.98
N ASP A 44 -9.79 11.67 12.05
CA ASP A 44 -9.30 11.87 13.41
C ASP A 44 -8.19 10.87 13.78
N ALA A 45 -8.19 9.67 13.19
CA ALA A 45 -7.22 8.61 13.48
C ALA A 45 -6.18 8.35 12.37
N ASP A 46 -6.51 8.60 11.11
CA ASP A 46 -5.62 8.39 9.98
C ASP A 46 -4.94 9.70 9.54
N PRO A 47 -3.60 9.73 9.45
CA PRO A 47 -2.89 10.83 8.80
C PRO A 47 -3.24 10.91 7.31
N SER A 48 -2.88 12.04 6.68
CA SER A 48 -3.20 12.31 5.27
C SER A 48 -2.88 11.13 4.34
N PRO A 49 -3.65 10.94 3.24
CA PRO A 49 -3.42 9.83 2.30
C PRO A 49 -1.99 9.80 1.74
N ALA A 50 -1.31 10.95 1.66
CA ALA A 50 0.10 11.03 1.30
C ALA A 50 1.02 10.35 2.32
N PHE A 51 0.76 10.52 3.63
CA PHE A 51 1.51 9.84 4.68
C PHE A 51 1.36 8.32 4.59
N LEU A 52 0.11 7.85 4.42
CA LEU A 52 -0.16 6.42 4.27
C LEU A 52 0.51 5.84 3.02
N ALA A 53 0.48 6.56 1.90
CA ALA A 53 1.19 6.18 0.67
C ALA A 53 2.72 6.13 0.85
N LYS A 54 3.32 7.11 1.53
CA LYS A 54 4.77 7.12 1.81
C LYS A 54 5.18 5.97 2.73
N ARG A 55 4.38 5.67 3.75
CA ARG A 55 4.60 4.53 4.65
C ARG A 55 4.44 3.19 3.92
N ALA A 56 3.41 3.06 3.10
CA ALA A 56 3.19 1.91 2.24
C ALA A 56 4.37 1.66 1.30
N PHE A 57 4.88 2.73 0.67
CA PHE A 57 6.02 2.67 -0.22
C PHE A 57 7.29 2.21 0.51
N GLY A 58 7.56 2.74 1.71
CA GLY A 58 8.69 2.30 2.53
C GLY A 58 8.64 0.81 2.85
N LEU A 59 7.50 0.31 3.35
CA LEU A 59 7.32 -1.11 3.65
C LEU A 59 7.42 -2.00 2.41
N TRP A 60 6.99 -1.51 1.25
CA TRP A 60 7.10 -2.19 -0.03
C TRP A 60 8.56 -2.31 -0.48
N THR A 61 9.32 -1.22 -0.41
CA THR A 61 10.76 -1.22 -0.77
C THR A 61 11.61 -2.00 0.23
N ASP A 62 11.27 -1.95 1.51
CA ASP A 62 11.94 -2.74 2.57
C ASP A 62 11.74 -4.23 2.33
N ALA A 63 10.56 -4.64 1.87
CA ALA A 63 10.25 -5.99 1.42
C ALA A 63 10.87 -6.38 0.07
N LYS A 64 11.81 -5.58 -0.44
CA LYS A 64 12.53 -5.77 -1.70
C LYS A 64 11.58 -5.93 -2.90
N GLN A 65 10.40 -5.33 -2.82
CA GLN A 65 9.45 -5.30 -3.93
C GLN A 65 9.76 -4.15 -4.89
N ASP A 66 9.26 -4.24 -6.12
CA ASP A 66 9.53 -3.30 -7.21
C ASP A 66 8.87 -1.93 -6.99
N ALA A 67 9.69 -0.89 -6.78
CA ALA A 67 9.25 0.48 -6.56
C ALA A 67 8.48 1.08 -7.76
N GLU A 68 8.81 0.72 -8.99
CA GLU A 68 8.11 1.21 -10.19
C GLU A 68 6.70 0.64 -10.27
N ARG A 69 6.55 -0.62 -9.89
CA ARG A 69 5.24 -1.26 -9.75
C ARG A 69 4.36 -0.57 -8.71
N PHE A 70 4.95 -0.06 -7.62
CA PHE A 70 4.20 0.75 -6.65
C PHE A 70 3.83 2.12 -7.21
N ARG A 71 4.75 2.82 -7.89
CA ARG A 71 4.49 4.15 -8.47
C ARG A 71 3.42 4.14 -9.55
N SER A 72 3.32 3.05 -10.31
CA SER A 72 2.29 2.83 -11.33
C SER A 72 0.93 2.40 -10.75
N ALA A 73 0.85 2.15 -9.45
CA ALA A 73 -0.38 1.75 -8.79
C ALA A 73 -1.37 2.91 -8.66
N VAL A 74 -2.65 2.57 -8.59
CA VAL A 74 -3.74 3.50 -8.30
C VAL A 74 -4.14 3.33 -6.84
N VAL A 75 -4.05 4.40 -6.08
CA VAL A 75 -4.52 4.47 -4.70
C VAL A 75 -5.99 4.91 -4.69
N LYS A 76 -6.82 4.15 -3.98
CA LYS A 76 -8.23 4.43 -3.75
C LYS A 76 -8.51 4.50 -2.26
N TRP A 77 -9.32 5.47 -1.84
CA TRP A 77 -9.82 5.56 -0.47
C TRP A 77 -11.20 6.17 -0.48
N SER A 78 -11.95 5.94 0.59
CA SER A 78 -13.22 6.62 0.85
C SER A 78 -13.03 7.57 2.02
N ARG A 79 -13.67 8.73 1.95
CA ARG A 79 -13.79 9.64 3.09
C ARG A 79 -15.10 9.36 3.84
N PRO A 80 -15.22 9.80 5.10
CA PRO A 80 -16.45 9.60 5.89
C PRO A 80 -17.67 10.33 5.31
N ASP A 81 -17.43 11.37 4.50
CA ASP A 81 -18.46 12.09 3.74
C ASP A 81 -19.02 11.27 2.55
N GLY A 82 -18.52 10.05 2.34
CA GLY A 82 -18.87 9.18 1.22
C GLY A 82 -18.11 9.46 -0.07
N GLU A 83 -17.20 10.45 -0.10
CA GLU A 83 -16.38 10.77 -1.25
C GLU A 83 -15.38 9.63 -1.52
N ARG A 84 -15.45 9.07 -2.72
CA ARG A 84 -14.48 8.06 -3.18
C ARG A 84 -13.38 8.75 -3.96
N CYS A 85 -12.21 8.82 -3.37
CA CYS A 85 -11.05 9.40 -4.00
C CYS A 85 -10.23 8.32 -4.72
N ARG A 86 -9.68 8.69 -5.89
CA ARG A 86 -8.79 7.86 -6.70
C ARG A 86 -7.63 8.71 -7.19
N VAL A 87 -6.40 8.31 -6.91
CA VAL A 87 -5.20 9.02 -7.36
C VAL A 87 -4.08 8.04 -7.69
N ASP A 88 -3.19 8.40 -8.62
CA ASP A 88 -2.01 7.59 -8.88
C ASP A 88 -1.03 7.68 -7.69
N ALA A 89 -0.42 6.55 -7.32
CA ALA A 89 0.46 6.44 -6.15
C ALA A 89 1.61 7.44 -6.23
N TRP A 90 2.21 7.64 -7.41
CA TRP A 90 3.30 8.61 -7.60
C TRP A 90 2.92 10.04 -7.20
N ARG A 91 1.65 10.46 -7.34
CA ARG A 91 1.19 11.80 -6.95
C ARG A 91 1.19 12.01 -5.44
N LEU A 92 1.03 10.93 -4.67
CA LEU A 92 1.07 10.95 -3.20
C LEU A 92 2.49 10.83 -2.64
N LEU A 93 3.44 10.40 -3.47
CA LEU A 93 4.85 10.26 -3.12
C LEU A 93 5.67 11.52 -3.38
N ALA A 94 5.11 12.49 -4.12
CA ALA A 94 5.71 13.79 -4.39
C ALA A 94 5.94 14.62 -3.12
#